data_AF-A0A950IZF5-F1
#
_entry.id   AF-A0A950IZF5-F1
#
_cell.length_a   1.000
_cell.length_b   1.000
_cell.length_c   1.000
_cell.angle_alpha   90.00
_cell.angle_beta   90.00
_cell.angle_gamma   90.00
#
_symmetry.space_group_name_H-M   'P 1'
#
loop_
_entity.id
_entity.type
_entity.pdbx_description
1 polymer ?
#
loop_
_entity_poly.entity_id
_entity_poly.type
_entity_poly.pdbx_seq_one_letter_code
_entity_poly.pdbx_strand_id
1 'polypeptide(L)' 'MRTVEARGGAGSKDDGVAQTYSSLPPIEGRKFICKRCRRVYPYPEDDGRPIRCECGWWYWNERGKIREAFRQRIDPPPS' A
#
# COMPACT_ATOMS: atom_id res chain seq x y z
N MET A 1 9.33 2.56 62.65
CA MET A 1 8.46 1.45 62.20
C MET A 1 7.07 1.99 61.88
N ARG A 2 6.78 2.25 60.60
CA ARG A 2 5.42 2.27 60.03
C ARG A 2 5.52 1.87 58.57
N THR A 3 5.09 0.65 58.29
CA THR A 3 4.92 0.07 56.97
C THR A 3 3.72 0.75 56.30
N VAL A 4 3.88 1.24 55.08
CA VAL A 4 2.75 1.63 54.24
C VAL A 4 2.79 0.77 52.99
N GLU A 5 1.90 -0.21 52.95
CA GLU A 5 1.62 -1.02 51.77
C GLU A 5 0.77 -0.19 50.80
N ALA A 6 1.25 -0.02 49.57
CA ALA A 6 0.43 0.47 48.47
C ALA A 6 0.14 -0.70 47.53
N ARG A 7 -1.07 -1.26 47.69
CA ARG A 7 -1.76 -2.07 46.68
C ARG A 7 -2.34 -1.15 45.61
N GLY A 8 -2.12 -1.47 44.35
CA GLY A 8 -2.81 -0.89 43.20
C GLY A 8 -2.01 -1.14 41.94
N GLY A 9 -2.51 -1.70 40.84
CA GLY A 9 -3.84 -2.15 40.50
C GLY A 9 -3.72 -2.77 39.10
N ALA A 10 -4.52 -3.79 38.83
CA ALA A 10 -4.62 -4.40 37.52
C ALA A 10 -5.04 -3.36 36.48
N GLY A 11 -4.36 -3.36 35.33
CA GLY A 11 -4.63 -2.48 34.21
C GLY A 11 -4.06 -3.05 32.93
N SER A 12 -4.52 -4.25 32.56
CA SER A 12 -4.35 -4.81 31.22
C SER A 12 -5.09 -3.89 30.24
N LYS A 13 -4.36 -2.98 29.60
CA LYS A 13 -4.87 -2.19 28.48
C LYS A 13 -4.20 -2.72 27.23
N ASP A 14 -4.91 -3.63 26.57
CA ASP A 14 -4.94 -3.81 25.11
C ASP A 14 -3.73 -3.22 24.38
N ASP A 15 -2.66 -4.00 24.28
CA ASP A 15 -1.58 -3.80 23.32
C ASP A 15 -2.13 -4.06 21.91
N GLY A 16 -2.98 -3.15 21.43
CA GLY A 16 -3.35 -3.07 20.03
C GLY A 16 -2.09 -2.77 19.24
N VAL A 17 -1.39 -3.81 18.79
CA VAL A 17 -0.32 -3.71 17.81
C VAL A 17 -0.92 -3.03 16.59
N ALA A 18 -0.69 -1.73 16.48
CA ALA A 18 -0.95 -1.00 15.26
C ALA A 18 -0.11 -1.69 14.18
N GLN A 19 -0.78 -2.29 13.19
CA GLN A 19 -0.08 -2.74 11.99
C GLN A 19 0.49 -1.50 11.32
N THR A 20 1.77 -1.26 11.55
CA THR A 20 2.52 -0.25 10.82
C THR A 20 2.37 -0.60 9.36
N TYR A 21 1.67 0.25 8.61
CA TYR A 21 1.68 0.20 7.16
C TYR A 21 3.15 0.32 6.76
N SER A 22 3.78 -0.80 6.41
CA SER A 22 5.15 -0.81 5.93
C SER A 22 5.21 0.18 4.78
N SER A 23 5.90 1.29 5.01
CA SER A 23 6.28 2.23 3.98
C SER A 23 6.81 1.40 2.82
N LEU A 24 6.16 1.50 1.67
CA LEU A 24 6.59 0.81 0.46
C LEU A 24 8.11 0.97 0.35
N PRO A 25 8.86 -0.11 0.09
CA PRO A 25 10.30 -0.02 -0.01
C PRO A 25 10.66 1.13 -0.97
N PRO A 26 11.71 1.91 -0.65
CA PRO A 26 12.11 3.03 -1.50
C PRO A 26 12.20 2.55 -2.95
N ILE A 27 11.57 3.29 -3.86
CA ILE A 27 11.56 2.92 -5.27
C ILE A 27 12.97 3.13 -5.82
N GLU A 28 13.74 2.05 -5.86
CA GLU A 28 15.07 2.00 -6.47
C GLU A 28 14.94 1.83 -7.99
N GLY A 29 15.77 2.55 -8.77
CA GLY A 29 15.79 2.46 -10.24
C GLY A 29 14.83 3.42 -10.98
N ARG A 30 14.40 3.01 -12.18
CA ARG A 30 13.49 3.81 -13.01
C ARG A 30 12.13 3.93 -12.32
N LYS A 31 11.56 5.13 -12.36
CA LYS A 31 10.26 5.45 -11.75
C LYS A 31 9.22 5.63 -12.84
N PHE A 32 8.02 5.13 -12.58
CA PHE A 32 6.86 5.38 -13.41
C PHE A 32 5.92 6.34 -12.70
N ILE A 33 5.60 7.46 -13.35
CA ILE A 33 4.68 8.46 -12.81
C ILE A 33 3.34 8.30 -13.53
N CYS A 34 2.28 8.06 -12.76
CA CYS A 34 0.94 8.03 -13.32
C CYS A 34 0.59 9.41 -13.91
N LYS A 35 0.27 9.46 -15.21
CA LYS A 35 -0.10 10.70 -15.92
C LYS A 35 -1.35 11.40 -15.37
N ARG A 36 -2.19 10.71 -14.57
CA ARG A 36 -3.47 11.24 -14.05
C ARG A 36 -3.32 11.77 -12.63
N CYS A 37 -2.97 10.89 -11.69
CA CYS A 37 -2.87 11.25 -10.27
C CYS A 37 -1.47 11.67 -9.84
N ARG A 38 -0.48 11.62 -10.74
CA ARG A 38 0.94 11.96 -10.48
C ARG A 38 1.63 11.14 -9.39
N ARG A 39 0.99 10.04 -8.94
CA ARG A 39 1.64 9.07 -8.02
C ARG A 39 2.80 8.39 -8.70
N VAL A 40 3.81 8.10 -7.89
CA VAL A 40 5.07 7.48 -8.30
C VAL A 40 5.03 6.01 -7.93
N TYR A 41 5.36 5.16 -8.90
CA TYR A 41 5.44 3.71 -8.76
C TYR A 41 6.82 3.24 -9.28
N PRO A 42 7.29 2.05 -8.90
CA PRO A 42 8.41 1.41 -9.59
C PRO A 42 8.09 1.27 -11.07
N TYR A 43 9.07 1.44 -11.96
CA TYR A 43 8.84 1.24 -13.39
C TYR A 43 8.50 -0.23 -13.67
N PRO A 44 7.49 -0.53 -14.51
CA PRO A 44 7.08 -1.92 -14.72
C PRO A 44 8.17 -2.65 -15.50
N GLU A 45 8.55 -3.83 -15.01
CA GLU A 45 9.51 -4.70 -15.68
C GLU A 45 8.96 -5.19 -17.02
N ASP A 46 9.86 -5.42 -17.97
CA ASP A 46 9.51 -5.88 -19.31
C ASP A 46 8.81 -7.25 -19.26
N ASP A 47 7.62 -7.36 -19.85
CA ASP A 47 6.74 -8.53 -19.77
C ASP A 47 6.44 -8.95 -18.30
N GLY A 48 6.60 -8.02 -17.36
CA GLY A 48 6.44 -8.23 -15.93
C GLY A 48 5.02 -7.99 -15.43
N ARG A 49 4.90 -7.88 -14.10
CA ARG A 49 3.61 -7.61 -13.45
C ARG A 49 3.15 -6.18 -13.76
N PRO A 50 1.86 -5.97 -14.07
CA PRO A 50 1.36 -4.62 -14.27
C PRO A 50 1.34 -3.83 -12.96
N ILE A 51 1.59 -2.53 -13.10
CA ILE A 51 1.37 -1.57 -12.03
C ILE A 51 -0.11 -1.21 -12.03
N ARG A 52 -0.72 -1.40 -10.87
CA ARG A 52 -2.05 -0.88 -10.61
C ARG A 52 -1.94 0.46 -9.89
N CYS A 53 -2.41 1.51 -10.53
CA CYS A 53 -2.65 2.79 -9.90
C CYS A 53 -3.90 2.73 -9.01
N GLU A 54 -3.84 3.39 -7.86
CA GLU A 54 -5.01 3.63 -7.00
C GLU A 54 -6.13 4.40 -7.72
N CYS A 55 -5.79 5.15 -8.77
CA CYS A 55 -6.73 5.85 -9.65
C CYS A 55 -7.51 4.92 -10.62
N GLY A 56 -7.34 3.59 -10.52
CA GLY A 56 -8.03 2.60 -11.35
C GLY A 56 -7.37 2.30 -12.69
N TRP A 57 -6.26 2.96 -13.01
CA TRP A 57 -5.47 2.70 -14.20
C TRP A 57 -4.45 1.60 -13.96
N TRP A 58 -4.22 0.80 -14.99
CA TRP A 58 -3.23 -0.26 -15.02
C TRP A 58 -2.20 0.04 -16.10
N TYR A 59 -0.95 -0.27 -15.82
CA TYR A 59 0.19 -0.04 -16.69
C TYR A 59 1.01 -1.32 -16.84
N TRP A 60 1.18 -1.79 -18.07
CA TRP A 60 2.03 -2.93 -18.43
C TRP A 60 3.23 -2.41 -19.21
N ASN A 61 4.38 -3.05 -19.05
CA ASN A 61 5.49 -2.86 -19.95
C ASN A 61 5.55 -4.05 -20.90
N GLU A 62 5.19 -3.82 -22.16
CA GLU A 62 5.25 -4.82 -23.24
C GLU A 62 6.45 -4.47 -24.13
N ARG A 63 7.58 -5.16 -23.94
CA ARG A 63 8.82 -4.97 -24.73
C ARG A 63 9.30 -3.51 -24.80
N GLY A 64 9.34 -2.84 -23.65
CA GLY A 64 9.75 -1.44 -23.49
C GLY A 64 8.65 -0.41 -23.80
N LYS A 65 7.45 -0.85 -24.20
CA LYS A 65 6.31 0.03 -24.45
C LYS A 65 5.33 -0.04 -23.28
N ILE A 66 5.01 1.12 -22.71
CA ILE A 66 3.98 1.22 -21.68
C ILE A 66 2.61 1.15 -22.31
N ARG A 67 1.90 0.04 -22.10
CA ARG A 67 0.48 -0.10 -22.38
C ARG A 67 -0.32 0.29 -21.15
N GLU A 68 -1.38 1.07 -21.36
CA GLU A 68 -2.24 1.59 -20.30
C GLU A 68 -3.70 1.20 -20.53
N ALA A 69 -4.39 0.76 -19.48
CA ALA A 69 -5.81 0.44 -19.55
C ALA A 69 -6.52 0.81 -18.24
N PHE A 70 -7.74 1.33 -18.35
CA PHE A 70 -8.57 1.59 -17.20
C PHE A 70 -9.37 0.34 -16.86
N ARG A 71 -9.30 -0.12 -15.60
CA ARG A 71 -10.10 -1.24 -15.12
C ARG A 71 -10.68 -0.86 -13.76
N GLN A 72 -11.96 -0.53 -13.74
CA GLN A 72 -12.69 -0.32 -12.49
C GLN A 72 -12.82 -1.65 -11.76
N ARG A 73 -12.65 -1.64 -10.44
CA ARG A 73 -12.76 -2.83 -9.58
C ARG A 73 -14.21 -3.26 -9.36
N ILE A 74 -15.18 -2.52 -9.90
CA ILE A 74 -16.59 -2.55 -9.48
C ILE A 74 -17.44 -2.86 -10.71
N ASP A 75 -17.56 -4.15 -11.03
CA ASP A 75 -18.90 -4.63 -11.38
C ASP A 75 -19.53 -5.00 -10.03
N PRO A 76 -20.56 -4.29 -9.54
CA PRO A 76 -21.43 -4.90 -8.54
C PRO A 76 -22.07 -6.14 -9.20
N PRO A 77 -22.31 -7.24 -8.46
CA PRO A 77 -23.03 -8.37 -9.04
C PRO A 77 -24.37 -7.86 -9.61
N PRO A 78 -24.81 -8.34 -10.78
CA PRO A 78 -26.15 -8.01 -11.28
C PRO A 78 -27.16 -8.45 -10.22
N SER A 79 -28.00 -7.51 -9.78
CA SER A 79 -29.14 -7.76 -8.88
C SER A 79 -30.15 -8.73 -9.49
#